data_AF-A0A1D8AES1-F1
#
_entry.id   AF-A0A1D8AES1-F1
#
_cell.length_a   1.000
_cell.length_b   1.000
_cell.length_c   1.000
_cell.angle_alpha   90.00
_cell.angle_beta   90.00
_cell.angle_gamma   90.00
#
_symmetry.space_group_name_H-M   'P 1'
#
loop_
_entity.id
_entity.type
_entity.pdbx_description
1 polymer ?
#
loop_
_entity_poly.entity_id
_entity_poly.type
_entity_poly.pdbx_seq_one_letter_code
_entity_poly.pdbx_strand_id
1 'polypeptide(L)'
;MTNGLGERWRGRGGRTVRLVLAFDDIMEFALALLSVPPDELEALGWSFADRKRLLDHFLKSGKAAQRVPRDELGQSLITLRLPQRDLAPLQRFARREMPKAASNAAMLDRVLRVLDEAA
;
A
#
# COMPACT_ATOMS: atom_id res chain seq x y z
N MET A 1 -0.66 35.25 15.66
CA MET A 1 0.10 34.63 14.56
C MET A 1 0.38 33.19 14.92
N THR A 2 -0.47 32.26 14.53
CA THR A 2 -0.38 30.83 14.91
C THR A 2 -0.62 29.93 13.69
N ASN A 3 0.11 30.20 12.60
CA ASN A 3 0.25 29.29 11.47
C ASN A 3 1.63 28.64 11.59
N GLY A 4 1.73 27.41 12.11
CA GLY A 4 3.05 26.80 12.28
C GLY A 4 3.10 25.28 12.43
N LEU A 5 1.98 24.62 12.77
CA LEU A 5 1.98 23.17 12.99
C LEU A 5 1.24 22.40 11.88
N GLY A 6 0.15 22.93 11.33
CA GLY A 6 -0.60 22.28 10.25
C GLY A 6 0.10 22.30 8.88
N GLU A 7 0.93 23.32 8.60
CA GLU A 7 1.66 23.44 7.34
C GLU A 7 2.92 22.57 7.30
N ARG A 8 3.60 22.39 8.45
CA ARG A 8 4.78 21.51 8.55
C ARG A 8 4.43 20.02 8.33
N TRP A 9 3.20 19.61 8.61
CA TRP A 9 2.69 18.27 8.28
C TRP A 9 2.32 18.11 6.81
N ARG A 10 1.79 19.15 6.16
CA ARG A 10 1.52 19.14 4.71
C ARG A 10 2.81 19.20 3.89
N GLY A 11 3.84 19.89 4.38
CA GLY A 11 5.15 20.00 3.72
C GLY A 11 5.99 18.72 3.70
N ARG A 12 5.79 17.79 4.64
CA ARG A 12 6.44 16.44 4.62
C ARG A 12 5.69 15.42 3.77
N GLY A 13 4.52 15.77 3.23
CA GLY A 13 3.73 14.96 2.29
C GLY A 13 4.17 15.15 0.84
N GLY A 14 5.48 15.29 0.62
CA GLY A 14 6.06 15.57 -0.69
C GLY A 14 5.76 14.44 -1.67
N ARG A 15 4.96 14.76 -2.69
CA ARG A 15 4.57 13.92 -3.83
C ARG A 15 3.76 12.67 -3.47
N THR A 16 2.52 12.64 -3.94
CA THR A 16 1.67 11.45 -3.92
C THR A 16 1.91 10.64 -5.18
N VAL A 17 2.16 9.36 -5.01
CA VAL A 17 2.32 8.38 -6.09
C VAL A 17 0.96 7.71 -6.35
N ARG A 18 0.68 7.41 -7.62
CA ARG A 18 -0.51 6.69 -8.05
C ARG A 18 -0.09 5.31 -8.54
N LEU A 19 -0.61 4.27 -7.92
CA LEU A 19 -0.44 2.89 -8.37
C LEU A 19 -1.78 2.40 -8.89
N VAL A 20 -1.78 1.70 -10.02
CA VAL A 20 -2.97 1.10 -10.59
C VAL A 20 -2.81 -0.41 -10.49
N LEU A 21 -3.66 -1.05 -9.70
CA LEU A 21 -3.60 -2.48 -9.41
C LEU A 21 -5.01 -3.07 -9.49
N ALA A 22 -5.10 -4.37 -9.79
CA ALA A 22 -6.35 -5.10 -9.65
C ALA A 22 -6.80 -5.08 -8.18
N PHE A 23 -8.11 -5.11 -7.94
CA PHE A 23 -8.64 -5.10 -6.57
C PHE A 23 -8.15 -6.31 -5.76
N ASP A 24 -8.10 -7.50 -6.37
CA ASP A 24 -7.61 -8.71 -5.69
C ASP A 24 -6.14 -8.55 -5.26
N ASP A 25 -5.30 -7.97 -6.12
CA ASP A 25 -3.89 -7.70 -5.81
C ASP A 25 -3.77 -6.72 -4.62
N ILE A 26 -4.63 -5.69 -4.57
CA ILE A 26 -4.70 -4.73 -3.44
C ILE A 26 -5.12 -5.44 -2.14
N MET A 27 -6.10 -6.34 -2.21
CA MET A 27 -6.61 -7.07 -1.05
C MET A 27 -5.60 -8.08 -0.51
N GLU A 28 -4.98 -8.87 -1.38
CA GLU A 28 -3.95 -9.84 -0.98
C GLU A 28 -2.76 -9.12 -0.32
N PHE A 29 -2.35 -7.98 -0.87
CA PHE A 29 -1.29 -7.16 -0.31
C PHE A 29 -1.67 -6.57 1.06
N ALA A 30 -2.91 -6.09 1.21
CA ALA A 30 -3.39 -5.56 2.49
C ALA A 30 -3.49 -6.65 3.57
N LEU A 31 -3.93 -7.85 3.21
CA LEU A 31 -4.00 -9.00 4.11
C LEU A 31 -2.60 -9.45 4.54
N ALA A 32 -1.66 -9.55 3.60
CA ALA A 32 -0.27 -9.88 3.90
C ALA A 32 0.36 -8.85 4.85
N LEU A 33 0.11 -7.56 4.62
CA LEU A 33 0.59 -6.50 5.50
C LEU A 33 -0.02 -6.60 6.91
N LEU A 34 -1.28 -6.99 7.02
CA LEU A 34 -1.96 -7.18 8.30
C LEU A 34 -1.41 -8.41 9.05
N SER A 35 -1.03 -9.48 8.34
CA SER A 35 -0.51 -10.70 8.93
C SER A 35 0.95 -10.62 9.40
N VAL A 36 1.70 -9.58 9.02
CA VAL A 36 3.10 -9.43 9.46
C VAL A 36 3.17 -9.32 10.99
N PRO A 37 3.95 -10.18 11.66
CA PRO A 37 4.14 -10.12 13.10
C PRO A 37 4.98 -8.89 13.51
N PRO A 38 4.87 -8.42 14.77
CA PRO A 38 5.50 -7.17 15.21
C PRO A 38 7.03 -7.12 15.06
N ASP A 39 7.71 -8.25 15.22
CA ASP A 39 9.16 -8.40 15.05
C ASP A 39 9.60 -8.23 13.59
N GLU A 40 8.84 -8.79 12.64
CA GLU A 40 9.09 -8.58 11.21
C GLU A 40 8.77 -7.14 10.78
N LEU A 41 7.75 -6.50 11.37
CA LEU A 41 7.50 -5.07 11.17
C LEU A 41 8.69 -4.22 11.64
N GLU A 42 9.25 -4.53 12.81
CA GLU A 42 10.44 -3.85 13.32
C GLU A 42 11.65 -4.08 12.40
N ALA A 43 11.84 -5.29 11.88
CA ALA A 43 12.90 -5.61 10.90
C ALA A 43 12.73 -4.91 9.53
N LEU A 44 11.53 -4.40 9.24
CA LEU A 44 11.25 -3.53 8.09
C LEU A 44 11.48 -2.04 8.39
N GLY A 45 11.73 -1.69 9.66
CA GLY A 45 11.83 -0.32 10.15
C GLY A 45 10.47 0.35 10.35
N TRP A 46 9.41 -0.44 10.56
CA TRP A 46 8.04 0.04 10.71
C TRP A 46 7.53 -0.13 12.12
N SER A 47 6.82 0.90 12.58
CA SER A 47 5.96 0.79 13.76
C SER A 47 4.58 0.25 13.37
N PHE A 48 3.80 -0.15 14.37
CA PHE A 48 2.38 -0.42 14.19
C PHE A 48 1.62 0.78 13.58
N ALA A 49 2.04 2.00 13.91
CA ALA A 49 1.44 3.22 13.37
C ALA A 49 1.72 3.38 11.85
N ASP A 50 2.88 2.94 11.38
CA ASP A 50 3.20 2.88 9.95
C ASP A 50 2.32 1.88 9.23
N ARG A 51 2.17 0.67 9.79
CA ARG A 51 1.24 -0.35 9.25
C ARG A 51 -0.19 0.18 9.16
N LYS A 52 -0.71 0.79 10.23
CA LYS A 52 -2.04 1.39 10.24
C LYS A 52 -2.17 2.45 9.14
N ARG A 53 -1.19 3.36 9.04
CA ARG A 53 -1.20 4.41 8.01
C ARG A 53 -1.24 3.82 6.60
N LEU A 54 -0.42 2.80 6.32
CA LEU A 54 -0.43 2.10 5.03
C LEU A 54 -1.80 1.49 4.75
N LEU A 55 -2.36 0.71 5.70
CA LEU A 55 -3.70 0.12 5.57
C LEU A 55 -4.79 1.18 5.34
N ASP A 56 -4.69 2.35 5.97
CA ASP A 56 -5.62 3.47 5.72
C ASP A 56 -5.60 3.92 4.25
N HIS A 57 -4.49 3.76 3.52
CA HIS A 57 -4.42 4.03 2.07
C HIS A 57 -5.15 2.96 1.25
N PHE A 58 -4.97 1.67 1.56
CA PHE A 58 -5.70 0.56 0.93
C PHE A 58 -7.21 0.66 1.16
N LEU A 59 -7.63 1.05 2.37
CA LEU A 59 -9.06 1.27 2.68
C LEU A 59 -9.65 2.44 1.89
N LYS A 60 -8.88 3.51 1.66
CA LYS A 60 -9.34 4.64 0.84
C LYS A 60 -9.57 4.25 -0.62
N SER A 61 -8.75 3.35 -1.18
CA SER A 61 -8.98 2.82 -2.54
C SER A 61 -10.24 1.95 -2.62
N GLY A 62 -10.64 1.30 -1.52
CA GLY A 62 -11.89 0.54 -1.43
C GLY A 62 -13.16 1.35 -1.74
N LYS A 63 -13.14 2.69 -1.59
CA LYS A 63 -14.27 3.53 -2.01
C LYS A 63 -14.55 3.49 -3.51
N ALA A 64 -13.52 3.31 -4.34
CA ALA A 64 -13.69 3.15 -5.78
C ALA A 64 -14.31 1.78 -6.12
N ALA A 65 -13.91 0.75 -5.38
CA ALA A 65 -14.43 -0.61 -5.50
C ALA A 65 -15.91 -0.75 -5.12
N GLN A 66 -16.44 0.09 -4.22
CA GLN A 66 -17.84 0.00 -3.76
C GLN A 66 -18.89 0.13 -4.87
N ARG A 67 -18.54 0.76 -5.99
CA ARG A 67 -19.47 0.98 -7.13
C ARG A 67 -19.31 -0.07 -8.22
N VAL A 68 -18.37 -1.00 -8.07
CA VAL A 68 -18.05 -2.01 -9.08
C VAL A 68 -18.93 -3.25 -8.86
N PRO A 69 -19.53 -3.82 -9.92
CA PRO A 69 -20.23 -5.09 -9.84
C PRO A 69 -19.35 -6.20 -9.24
N ARG A 70 -19.93 -7.06 -8.39
CA ARG A 70 -19.17 -8.07 -7.62
C ARG A 70 -18.40 -9.04 -8.52
N ASP A 71 -18.99 -9.39 -9.65
CA ASP A 71 -18.45 -10.28 -10.69
C ASP A 71 -17.26 -9.67 -11.45
N GLU A 72 -17.18 -8.34 -11.53
CA GLU A 72 -16.08 -7.62 -12.18
C GLU A 72 -15.03 -7.13 -11.18
N LEU A 73 -15.34 -7.18 -9.89
CA LEU A 73 -14.56 -6.49 -8.85
C LEU A 73 -13.11 -6.95 -8.79
N GLY A 74 -12.85 -8.26 -8.79
CA GLY A 74 -11.51 -8.79 -8.56
C GLY A 74 -10.46 -8.28 -9.57
N GLN A 75 -10.84 -8.20 -10.85
CA GLN A 75 -9.97 -7.75 -11.94
C GLN A 75 -10.04 -6.23 -12.20
N SER A 76 -10.95 -5.53 -11.52
CA SER A 76 -11.12 -4.09 -11.72
C SER A 76 -9.89 -3.33 -11.27
N LEU A 77 -9.40 -2.46 -12.14
CA LEU A 77 -8.22 -1.63 -11.87
C LEU A 77 -8.60 -0.47 -10.95
N ILE A 78 -8.02 -0.47 -9.76
CA ILE A 78 -8.24 0.54 -8.74
C ILE A 78 -6.97 1.37 -8.56
N THR A 79 -7.14 2.69 -8.47
CA THR A 79 -6.02 3.59 -8.19
C THR A 79 -5.78 3.68 -6.68
N LEU A 80 -4.62 3.20 -6.24
CA LEU A 80 -4.07 3.42 -4.90
C LEU A 80 -3.24 4.70 -4.89
N ARG A 81 -3.48 5.57 -3.90
CA ARG A 81 -2.74 6.83 -3.70
C ARG A 81 -1.98 6.78 -2.39
N LEU A 82 -0.66 6.84 -2.49
CA LEU A 82 0.24 6.77 -1.34
C LEU A 82 1.27 7.90 -1.37
N PRO A 83 1.78 8.34 -0.21
CA PRO A 83 2.94 9.23 -0.13
C PRO A 83 4.18 8.55 -0.73
N GLN A 84 5.01 9.30 -1.46
CA GLN A 84 6.24 8.76 -2.05
C GLN A 84 7.19 8.15 -1.00
N ARG A 85 7.22 8.72 0.22
CA ARG A 85 8.02 8.18 1.35
C ARG A 85 7.66 6.75 1.74
N ASP A 86 6.44 6.31 1.43
CA ASP A 86 5.93 4.99 1.79
C ASP A 86 6.23 3.95 0.67
N LEU A 87 6.72 4.38 -0.50
CA LEU A 87 6.97 3.50 -1.65
C LEU A 87 8.18 2.56 -1.46
N ALA A 88 9.35 3.10 -1.12
CA ALA A 88 10.54 2.27 -0.92
C ALA A 88 10.38 1.24 0.23
N PRO A 89 9.74 1.61 1.36
CA PRO A 89 9.40 0.62 2.37
C PRO A 89 8.41 -0.45 1.88
N LEU A 90 7.41 -0.08 1.07
CA LEU A 90 6.49 -1.04 0.45
C LEU A 90 7.19 -2.01 -0.52
N GLN A 91 8.16 -1.53 -1.31
CA GLN A 91 8.99 -2.40 -2.15
C GLN A 91 9.78 -3.40 -1.30
N ARG A 92 10.35 -2.96 -0.17
CA ARG A 92 11.08 -3.84 0.74
C ARG A 92 10.18 -4.91 1.34
N PHE A 93 8.99 -4.53 1.80
CA PHE A 93 7.98 -5.46 2.28
C PHE A 93 7.55 -6.45 1.19
N ALA A 94 7.28 -5.94 -0.02
CA ALA A 94 6.90 -6.78 -1.16
C ALA A 94 7.98 -7.81 -1.50
N ARG A 95 9.26 -7.45 -1.43
CA ARG A 95 10.36 -8.38 -1.76
C ARG A 95 10.67 -9.37 -0.63
N ARG A 96 10.48 -8.99 0.64
CA ARG A 96 10.89 -9.81 1.80
C ARG A 96 9.77 -10.66 2.39
N GLU A 97 8.57 -10.10 2.50
CA GLU A 97 7.49 -10.71 3.26
C GLU A 97 6.39 -11.30 2.38
N MET A 98 6.09 -10.67 1.23
CA MET A 98 5.08 -11.23 0.33
C MET A 98 5.43 -12.63 -0.18
N PRO A 99 6.68 -13.03 -0.48
CA PRO A 99 6.96 -14.43 -0.84
C PRO A 99 6.59 -15.45 0.25
N LYS A 100 6.54 -15.03 1.52
CA LYS A 100 6.14 -15.89 2.64
C LYS A 100 4.63 -15.95 2.83
N ALA A 101 3.93 -14.87 2.48
CA ALA A 101 2.51 -14.67 2.76
C ALA A 101 1.58 -14.79 1.54
N ALA A 102 2.10 -14.55 0.35
CA ALA A 102 1.34 -14.54 -0.90
C ALA A 102 1.14 -15.96 -1.40
N SER A 103 -0.11 -16.24 -1.76
CA SER A 103 -0.50 -17.51 -2.38
C SER A 103 -0.26 -17.50 -3.89
N ASN A 104 -0.04 -16.32 -4.48
CA ASN A 104 0.05 -16.11 -5.92
C ASN A 104 1.33 -15.37 -6.34
N ALA A 105 2.30 -16.10 -6.89
CA ALA A 105 3.55 -15.53 -7.40
C ALA A 105 3.34 -14.52 -8.55
N ALA A 106 2.36 -14.76 -9.43
CA ALA A 106 2.06 -13.85 -10.53
C ALA A 106 1.47 -12.52 -10.05
N MET A 107 0.75 -12.51 -8.92
CA MET A 107 0.32 -11.27 -8.27
C MET A 107 1.53 -10.49 -7.75
N LEU A 108 2.47 -11.17 -7.10
CA LEU A 108 3.67 -10.53 -6.58
C LEU A 108 4.48 -9.84 -7.68
N ASP A 109 4.67 -10.51 -8.83
CA ASP A 109 5.37 -9.93 -9.99
C ASP A 109 4.66 -8.67 -10.51
N ARG A 110 3.32 -8.70 -10.60
CA ARG A 110 2.53 -7.53 -11.03
C ARG A 110 2.69 -6.36 -10.06
N VAL A 111 2.60 -6.62 -8.75
CA VAL A 111 2.72 -5.59 -7.72
C VAL A 111 4.13 -5.00 -7.68
N LEU A 112 5.16 -5.85 -7.74
CA LEU A 112 6.56 -5.39 -7.76
C LEU A 112 6.84 -4.51 -8.98
N ARG A 113 6.36 -4.91 -10.16
CA ARG A 113 6.49 -4.09 -11.37
C ARG A 113 5.86 -2.70 -11.19
N VAL A 114 4.63 -2.65 -10.69
CA VAL A 114 3.92 -1.37 -10.48
C VAL A 114 4.60 -0.50 -9.42
N LEU A 115 5.17 -1.10 -8.37
CA LEU A 115 5.94 -0.37 -7.36
C LEU A 115 7.26 0.17 -7.92
N ASP A 116 7.96 -0.63 -8.74
CA ASP A 116 9.24 -0.25 -9.36
C ASP A 116 9.08 0.83 -10.44
N GLU A 117 8.01 0.80 -11.23
CA GLU A 117 7.67 1.85 -12.20
C GLU A 117 7.34 3.20 -11.55
N ALA A 118 6.97 3.18 -10.26
CA ALA A 118 6.49 4.34 -9.54
C ALA A 118 7.56 5.04 -8.68
N ALA A 119 8.76 4.44 -8.56
CA ALA A 119 9.87 4.91 -7.73
C ALA A 119 10.75 5.93 -8.44
#